data_AF-A0A180G2D0-F1
#
_entry.id   AF-A0A180G2D0-F1
#
_cell.length_a   1.000
_cell.length_b   1.000
_cell.length_c   1.000
_cell.angle_alpha   90.00
_cell.angle_beta   90.00
_cell.angle_gamma   90.00
#
_symmetry.space_group_name_H-M   'P 1'
#
loop_
_entity.id
_entity.type
_entity.pdbx_description
1 polymer ?
#
loop_
_entity_poly.entity_id
_entity_poly.type
_entity_poly.pdbx_seq_one_letter_code
_entity_poly.pdbx_strand_id
1 'polypeptide(L)'
;MATASGEDTSTGSDDDSGSDDTVRGVQPRGRHVQLPVGDKDCPRLFPDELDVVRQTILHTVLPSWIDRVPQNLGSACHGSLKAAEWLILYKFYYTIALIPLWIRSKDEGSPSQSNTRTSLLLESTTTLSQVAHFLTLPTIKVQDLPELDSLILKYRQCLLTGWPGKSSKPNLHLTQHFSDVIRRFGPPRSTAAWAQERVNGMLQRLPTNNHPDNIPKTLLNKWHINSNLRSLENEPSYVRSSTEQDLEIAASTTTQL
;
A
#
# COMPACT_ATOMS: atom_id res chain seq x y z
N MET A 1 -52.16 48.18 5.97
CA MET A 1 -52.92 47.24 6.83
C MET A 1 -53.01 45.93 6.06
N ALA A 2 -52.43 44.86 6.63
CA ALA A 2 -52.57 43.42 6.32
C ALA A 2 -52.44 42.96 4.84
N THR A 3 -51.36 42.31 4.38
CA THR A 3 -50.79 40.96 4.65
C THR A 3 -51.43 39.79 3.89
N ALA A 4 -50.52 38.98 3.32
CA ALA A 4 -50.54 37.53 3.07
C ALA A 4 -51.08 37.02 1.71
N SER A 5 -50.14 36.71 0.82
CA SER A 5 -50.17 35.54 -0.08
C SER A 5 -48.70 35.18 -0.37
N GLY A 6 -48.32 33.95 -0.01
CA GLY A 6 -46.96 33.44 -0.22
C GLY A 6 -46.83 32.87 -1.62
N GLU A 7 -45.85 33.38 -2.37
CA GLU A 7 -45.39 32.83 -3.63
C GLU A 7 -44.00 32.22 -3.45
N ASP A 8 -43.82 31.09 -4.14
CA ASP A 8 -42.57 30.36 -4.29
C ASP A 8 -41.43 31.25 -4.83
N THR A 9 -40.24 31.11 -4.26
CA THR A 9 -38.99 31.38 -5.00
C THR A 9 -37.91 30.38 -4.59
N SER A 10 -37.45 29.67 -5.62
CA SER A 10 -36.28 28.80 -5.64
C SER A 10 -35.01 29.55 -5.23
N THR A 11 -34.25 28.98 -4.30
CA THR A 11 -32.80 29.19 -4.18
C THR A 11 -32.16 27.84 -3.90
N GLY A 12 -31.32 27.37 -4.83
CA GLY A 12 -30.57 26.13 -4.69
C GLY A 12 -29.57 26.20 -3.54
N SER A 13 -29.47 25.10 -2.79
CA SER A 13 -28.30 24.78 -1.97
C SER A 13 -27.64 23.53 -2.54
N ASP A 14 -26.41 23.71 -3.02
CA ASP A 14 -25.49 22.63 -3.30
C ASP A 14 -24.99 22.08 -1.95
N ASP A 15 -25.61 20.99 -1.48
CA ASP A 15 -25.16 20.28 -0.28
C ASP A 15 -24.29 19.07 -0.67
N ASP A 16 -22.99 19.34 -0.77
CA ASP A 16 -21.88 18.39 -0.81
C ASP A 16 -21.83 17.59 0.51
N SER A 17 -22.59 16.49 0.58
CA SER A 17 -22.60 15.58 1.72
C SER A 17 -21.58 14.45 1.52
N GLY A 18 -20.30 14.78 1.73
CA GLY A 18 -19.23 13.82 1.98
C GLY A 18 -19.31 13.27 3.41
N SER A 19 -19.75 12.02 3.57
CA SER A 19 -19.74 11.32 4.88
C SER A 19 -18.39 10.64 5.10
N ASP A 20 -17.48 11.35 5.75
CA ASP A 20 -16.25 10.85 6.38
C ASP A 20 -16.58 10.48 7.84
N ASP A 21 -16.98 9.23 8.10
CA ASP A 21 -17.12 8.70 9.46
C ASP A 21 -16.49 7.31 9.57
N THR A 22 -15.16 7.27 9.49
CA THR A 22 -14.40 6.34 10.33
C THR A 22 -14.03 7.09 11.59
N VAL A 23 -14.33 6.53 12.76
CA VAL A 23 -14.05 7.10 14.09
C VAL A 23 -12.59 7.55 14.15
N ARG A 24 -12.35 8.83 13.86
CA ARG A 24 -11.10 9.51 14.16
C ARG A 24 -11.15 9.76 15.65
N GLY A 25 -10.47 8.90 16.40
CA GLY A 25 -10.05 9.27 17.75
C GLY A 25 -9.45 10.67 17.68
N VAL A 26 -9.98 11.59 18.47
CA VAL A 26 -9.51 12.97 18.58
C VAL A 26 -8.04 12.93 18.99
N GLN A 27 -7.16 12.89 17.99
CA GLN A 27 -5.78 13.29 18.20
C GLN A 27 -5.83 14.80 18.36
N PRO A 28 -5.27 15.37 19.45
CA PRO A 28 -5.04 16.80 19.50
C PRO A 28 -4.27 17.15 18.23
N ARG A 29 -4.65 18.24 17.55
CA ARG A 29 -3.87 18.83 16.46
C ARG A 29 -2.46 19.04 16.98
N GLY A 30 -1.60 18.05 16.80
CA GLY A 30 -0.18 18.17 17.02
C GLY A 30 0.23 19.28 16.08
N ARG A 31 0.77 20.37 16.64
CA ARG A 31 1.59 21.31 15.88
C ARG A 31 2.39 20.47 14.89
N HIS A 32 2.31 20.80 13.61
CA HIS A 32 3.27 20.32 12.65
C HIS A 32 4.61 20.77 13.21
N VAL A 33 5.28 19.89 13.95
CA VAL A 33 6.64 20.14 14.40
C VAL A 33 7.41 20.04 13.11
N GLN A 34 7.57 21.20 12.47
CA GLN A 34 8.57 21.40 11.47
C GLN A 34 9.88 21.17 12.21
N LEU A 35 10.29 19.90 12.25
CA LEU A 35 11.54 19.48 12.85
C LEU A 35 12.62 20.31 12.18
N PRO A 36 13.53 20.92 12.95
CA PRO A 36 14.47 21.88 12.42
C PRO A 36 15.18 21.27 11.21
N VAL A 37 15.20 22.04 10.12
CA VAL A 37 15.77 21.71 8.80
C VAL A 37 17.30 21.42 8.86
N GLY A 38 17.88 21.32 10.06
CA GLY A 38 19.33 21.23 10.28
C GLY A 38 19.84 19.96 10.98
N ASP A 39 18.98 18.99 11.33
CA ASP A 39 19.47 17.74 11.94
C ASP A 39 19.98 16.79 10.85
N LYS A 40 21.28 16.91 10.52
CA LYS A 40 21.96 16.15 9.45
C LYS A 40 21.91 14.63 9.68
N ASP A 41 21.63 14.21 10.91
CA ASP A 41 21.57 12.81 11.31
C ASP A 41 20.14 12.26 11.28
N CYS A 42 19.14 12.99 10.80
CA CYS A 42 17.78 12.46 10.69
C CYS A 42 17.69 11.35 9.61
N PRO A 43 17.02 10.20 9.87
CA PRO A 43 16.82 9.15 8.88
C PRO A 43 15.81 9.61 7.84
N ARG A 44 16.29 10.32 6.81
CA ARG A 44 15.46 10.90 5.75
C ARG A 44 16.16 10.77 4.41
N LEU A 45 15.40 10.52 3.35
CA LEU A 45 15.92 10.65 2.00
C LEU A 45 16.15 12.14 1.68
N PHE A 46 17.29 12.45 1.08
CA PHE A 46 17.54 13.78 0.52
C PHE A 46 16.70 13.99 -0.76
N PRO A 47 16.43 15.24 -1.15
CA PRO A 47 15.68 15.54 -2.36
C PRO A 47 16.25 14.84 -3.60
N ASP A 48 17.58 14.86 -3.77
CA ASP A 48 18.26 14.24 -4.91
C ASP A 48 18.08 12.71 -4.92
N GLU A 49 18.15 12.07 -3.75
CA GLU A 49 17.91 10.63 -3.60
C GLU A 49 16.45 10.27 -3.93
N LEU A 50 15.50 11.12 -3.51
CA LEU A 50 14.09 10.95 -3.79
C LEU A 50 13.78 11.12 -5.29
N ASP A 51 14.45 12.04 -5.97
CA ASP A 51 14.28 12.23 -7.41
C ASP A 51 14.79 11.01 -8.20
N VAL A 52 15.89 10.38 -7.76
CA VAL A 52 16.34 9.10 -8.33
C VAL A 52 15.27 8.01 -8.16
N VAL A 53 14.60 7.94 -7.00
CA VAL A 53 13.48 7.01 -6.79
C VAL A 53 12.33 7.31 -7.75
N ARG A 54 11.94 8.58 -7.90
CA ARG A 54 10.85 8.99 -8.81
C ARG A 54 11.16 8.65 -10.27
N GLN A 55 12.39 8.92 -10.72
CA GLN A 55 12.85 8.52 -12.05
C GLN A 55 12.82 7.00 -12.22
N THR A 56 13.25 6.25 -11.21
CA THR A 56 13.17 4.79 -11.23
C THR A 56 11.72 4.30 -11.35
N ILE A 57 10.77 4.92 -10.64
CA ILE A 57 9.34 4.59 -10.75
C ILE A 57 8.81 4.85 -12.16
N LEU A 58 9.23 5.94 -12.80
CA LEU A 58 8.80 6.28 -14.17
C LEU A 58 9.33 5.31 -15.22
N HIS A 59 10.56 4.83 -15.06
CA HIS A 59 11.24 4.01 -16.06
C HIS A 59 11.15 2.49 -15.83
N THR A 60 10.75 2.05 -14.63
CA THR A 60 10.63 0.62 -14.33
C THR A 60 9.29 0.07 -14.82
N VAL A 61 9.34 -0.96 -15.65
CA VAL A 61 8.15 -1.71 -16.05
C VAL A 61 7.94 -2.88 -15.09
N LEU A 62 6.84 -2.85 -14.34
CA LEU A 62 6.41 -3.95 -13.48
C LEU A 62 5.40 -4.86 -14.21
N PRO A 63 5.36 -6.17 -13.87
CA PRO A 63 4.29 -7.05 -14.31
C PRO A 63 2.90 -6.52 -13.94
N SER A 64 1.90 -6.81 -14.75
CA SER A 64 0.52 -6.29 -14.62
C SER A 64 -0.17 -6.67 -13.30
N TRP A 65 0.27 -7.73 -12.63
CA TRP A 65 -0.29 -8.20 -11.36
C TRP A 65 0.29 -7.47 -10.13
N ILE A 66 1.28 -6.59 -10.31
CA ILE A 66 1.81 -5.74 -9.24
C ILE A 66 1.13 -4.37 -9.32
N ASP A 67 0.61 -3.90 -8.18
CA ASP A 67 0.04 -2.57 -8.08
C ASP A 67 1.07 -1.48 -8.41
N ARG A 68 0.58 -0.31 -8.85
CA ARG A 68 1.44 0.83 -9.14
C ARG A 68 1.59 1.72 -7.90
N VAL A 69 2.80 2.25 -7.74
CA VAL A 69 3.11 3.26 -6.71
C VAL A 69 2.97 4.65 -7.36
N PRO A 70 2.56 5.69 -6.61
CA PRO A 70 2.54 7.05 -7.12
C PRO A 70 3.88 7.51 -7.70
N GLN A 71 3.82 8.06 -8.91
CA GLN A 71 4.98 8.66 -9.59
C GLN A 71 5.51 9.88 -8.82
N ASN A 72 4.61 10.67 -8.23
CA ASN A 72 4.95 11.88 -7.46
C ASN A 72 5.17 11.55 -5.97
N LEU A 73 5.94 10.50 -5.69
CA LEU A 73 6.25 10.06 -4.33
C LEU A 73 6.73 11.22 -3.46
N GLY A 74 6.12 11.39 -2.27
CA GLY A 74 6.47 12.47 -1.33
C GLY A 74 5.83 13.83 -1.61
N SER A 75 4.99 13.96 -2.64
CA SER A 75 4.15 15.15 -2.86
C SER A 75 2.91 15.14 -1.95
N ALA A 76 2.54 16.30 -1.42
CA ALA A 76 1.36 16.45 -0.56
C ALA A 76 0.04 16.08 -1.27
N CYS A 77 0.00 16.16 -2.61
CA CYS A 77 -1.22 15.92 -3.39
C CYS A 77 -1.71 14.47 -3.39
N HIS A 78 -0.84 13.49 -3.12
CA HIS A 78 -1.18 12.07 -3.27
C HIS A 78 -1.60 11.38 -1.95
N GLY A 79 -1.57 12.12 -0.83
CA GLY A 79 -1.86 11.56 0.48
C GLY A 79 -0.81 10.55 0.96
N SER A 80 -1.17 9.77 1.98
CA SER A 80 -0.30 8.75 2.57
C SER A 80 -0.32 7.47 1.76
N LEU A 81 0.85 6.86 1.61
CA LEU A 81 0.98 5.54 0.99
C LEU A 81 0.27 4.45 1.79
N LYS A 82 -0.39 3.55 1.08
CA LYS A 82 -0.99 2.33 1.61
C LYS A 82 0.09 1.29 1.91
N ALA A 83 -0.25 0.31 2.74
CA ALA A 83 0.69 -0.76 3.14
C ALA A 83 1.27 -1.53 1.95
N ALA A 84 0.46 -1.83 0.92
CA ALA A 84 0.91 -2.51 -0.28
C ALA A 84 1.90 -1.67 -1.11
N GLU A 85 1.69 -0.35 -1.20
CA GLU A 85 2.59 0.56 -1.93
C GLU A 85 3.94 0.68 -1.23
N TRP A 86 3.95 0.76 0.11
CA TRP A 86 5.18 0.68 0.91
C TRP A 86 5.94 -0.62 0.64
N LEU A 87 5.25 -1.75 0.60
CA LEU A 87 5.85 -3.04 0.34
C LEU A 87 6.52 -3.09 -1.05
N ILE A 88 5.85 -2.55 -2.07
CA ILE A 88 6.39 -2.49 -3.44
C ILE A 88 7.61 -1.56 -3.50
N LEU A 89 7.58 -0.41 -2.81
CA LEU A 89 8.72 0.49 -2.70
C LEU A 89 9.96 -0.22 -2.15
N TYR A 90 9.86 -0.85 -0.98
CA TYR A 90 11.01 -1.53 -0.37
C TYR A 90 11.46 -2.74 -1.17
N LYS A 91 10.55 -3.48 -1.79
CA LYS A 91 10.90 -4.73 -2.49
C LYS A 91 11.55 -4.48 -3.86
N PHE A 92 11.09 -3.47 -4.60
CA PHE A 92 11.51 -3.22 -5.98
C PHE A 92 12.19 -1.87 -6.16
N TYR A 93 11.52 -0.77 -5.84
CA TYR A 93 12.03 0.54 -6.22
C TYR A 93 13.26 0.96 -5.43
N TYR A 94 13.28 0.74 -4.12
CA TYR A 94 14.42 1.08 -3.28
C TYR A 94 15.62 0.16 -3.52
N THR A 95 15.38 -1.11 -3.85
CA THR A 95 16.45 -2.04 -4.21
C THR A 95 17.11 -1.69 -5.54
N ILE A 96 16.34 -1.18 -6.51
CA ILE A 96 16.85 -0.74 -7.81
C ILE A 96 17.47 0.66 -7.75
N ALA A 97 16.88 1.58 -7.00
CA ALA A 97 17.29 2.99 -6.97
C ALA A 97 18.34 3.29 -5.90
N LEU A 98 18.03 3.02 -4.63
CA LEU A 98 18.76 3.54 -3.48
C LEU A 98 20.00 2.69 -3.17
N ILE A 99 19.90 1.36 -3.28
CA ILE A 99 21.03 0.47 -2.99
C ILE A 99 22.23 0.78 -3.91
N PRO A 100 22.10 0.85 -5.25
CA PRO A 100 23.24 1.20 -6.12
C PRO A 100 23.75 2.62 -5.90
N LEU A 101 22.85 3.58 -5.63
CA LEU A 101 23.21 4.97 -5.36
C LEU A 101 24.10 5.09 -4.12
N TRP A 102 23.73 4.44 -3.03
CA TRP A 102 24.50 4.48 -1.78
C TRP A 102 25.79 3.67 -1.83
N ILE A 103 25.83 2.57 -2.59
CA ILE A 103 27.08 1.83 -2.84
C ILE A 103 28.07 2.72 -3.60
N ARG A 104 27.65 3.36 -4.69
CA ARG A 104 28.50 4.27 -5.46
C ARG A 104 29.01 5.44 -4.62
N SER A 105 28.13 6.06 -3.83
CA SER A 105 28.51 7.14 -2.92
C SER A 105 29.55 6.72 -1.87
N LYS A 106 29.58 5.44 -1.49
CA LYS A 106 30.55 4.90 -0.54
C LYS A 106 31.92 4.67 -1.18
N ASP A 107 31.94 4.21 -2.43
CA ASP A 107 33.16 3.92 -3.19
C ASP A 107 33.89 5.20 -3.65
N GLU A 108 33.14 6.25 -3.98
CA GLU A 108 33.68 7.53 -4.47
C GLU A 108 34.14 8.49 -3.35
N GLY A 109 33.78 8.22 -2.09
CA GLY A 109 33.93 9.17 -0.98
C GLY A 109 35.11 8.90 -0.01
N SER A 110 35.81 9.97 0.39
CA SER A 110 36.71 9.97 1.57
C SER A 110 35.90 9.76 2.87
N PRO A 111 36.42 9.08 3.92
CA PRO A 111 35.67 8.75 5.13
C PRO A 111 35.24 10.01 5.90
N SER A 112 34.02 10.47 5.63
CA SER A 112 33.36 11.60 6.27
C SER A 112 32.04 11.16 6.93
N GLN A 113 31.43 12.01 7.76
CA GLN A 113 30.13 11.74 8.41
C GLN A 113 29.01 11.35 7.41
N SER A 114 29.10 11.83 6.16
CA SER A 114 28.18 11.43 5.07
C SER A 114 28.24 9.93 4.75
N ASN A 115 29.42 9.31 4.91
CA ASN A 115 29.63 7.88 4.68
C ASN A 115 28.94 7.02 5.78
N THR A 116 28.97 7.48 7.03
CA THR A 116 28.30 6.79 8.15
C THR A 116 26.79 6.76 7.96
N ARG A 117 26.17 7.91 7.65
CA ARG A 117 24.72 7.98 7.37
C ARG A 117 24.32 7.07 6.21
N THR A 118 25.06 7.15 5.10
CA THR A 118 24.82 6.35 3.88
C THR A 118 24.94 4.86 4.18
N SER A 119 25.94 4.46 4.96
CA SER A 119 26.12 3.05 5.38
C SER A 119 24.95 2.55 6.23
N LEU A 120 24.46 3.36 7.18
CA LEU A 120 23.30 3.01 8.02
C LEU A 120 22.01 2.92 7.19
N LEU A 121 21.78 3.84 6.26
CA LEU A 121 20.62 3.81 5.37
C LEU A 121 20.66 2.61 4.42
N LEU A 122 21.82 2.32 3.85
CA LEU A 122 22.04 1.15 3.01
C LEU A 122 21.76 -0.14 3.78
N GLU A 123 22.33 -0.30 4.98
CA GLU A 123 22.15 -1.51 5.79
C GLU A 123 20.70 -1.69 6.23
N SER A 124 20.07 -0.63 6.76
CA SER A 124 18.69 -0.66 7.22
C SER A 124 17.71 -0.95 6.06
N THR A 125 17.88 -0.29 4.92
CA THR A 125 17.03 -0.50 3.73
C THR A 125 17.21 -1.89 3.13
N THR A 126 18.45 -2.38 3.02
CA THR A 126 18.73 -3.71 2.48
C THR A 126 18.15 -4.79 3.39
N THR A 127 18.37 -4.68 4.70
CA THR A 127 17.86 -5.65 5.68
C THR A 127 16.33 -5.64 5.71
N LEU A 128 15.70 -4.45 5.67
CA LEU A 128 14.25 -4.35 5.60
C LEU A 128 13.68 -4.92 4.29
N SER A 129 14.39 -4.75 3.17
CA SER A 129 14.00 -5.34 1.88
C SER A 129 14.06 -6.87 1.92
N GLN A 130 15.07 -7.45 2.59
CA GLN A 130 15.17 -8.89 2.83
C GLN A 130 14.04 -9.40 3.73
N VAL A 131 13.74 -8.71 4.83
CA VAL A 131 12.60 -9.04 5.72
C VAL A 131 11.29 -8.97 4.94
N ALA A 132 11.06 -7.91 4.17
CA ALA A 132 9.86 -7.75 3.33
C ALA A 132 9.75 -8.86 2.28
N HIS A 133 10.85 -9.24 1.64
CA HIS A 133 10.88 -10.37 0.72
C HIS A 133 10.46 -11.66 1.44
N PHE A 134 11.09 -11.98 2.56
CA PHE A 134 10.84 -13.19 3.35
C PHE A 134 9.37 -13.29 3.78
N LEU A 135 8.82 -12.22 4.38
CA LEU A 135 7.42 -12.18 4.85
C LEU A 135 6.39 -12.27 3.72
N THR A 136 6.79 -11.96 2.48
CA THR A 136 5.91 -12.06 1.32
C THR A 136 6.01 -13.40 0.60
N LEU A 137 6.86 -14.32 1.01
CA LEU A 137 6.96 -15.64 0.37
C LEU A 137 5.62 -16.41 0.48
N PRO A 138 5.21 -17.15 -0.57
CA PRO A 138 4.01 -17.97 -0.52
C PRO A 138 4.11 -19.10 0.51
N THR A 139 5.32 -19.65 0.68
CA THR A 139 5.63 -20.73 1.61
C THR A 139 6.91 -20.37 2.33
N ILE A 140 6.92 -20.55 3.65
CA ILE A 140 8.08 -20.33 4.52
C ILE A 140 8.33 -21.63 5.28
N LYS A 141 9.54 -22.17 5.24
CA LYS A 141 9.87 -23.38 6.00
C LYS A 141 10.27 -22.98 7.42
N VAL A 142 9.94 -23.83 8.39
CA VAL A 142 10.25 -23.58 9.81
C VAL A 142 11.75 -23.45 10.06
N GLN A 143 12.56 -24.18 9.28
CA GLN A 143 14.03 -24.13 9.35
C GLN A 143 14.62 -22.76 8.95
N ASP A 144 13.90 -21.95 8.17
CA ASP A 144 14.36 -20.65 7.67
C ASP A 144 14.00 -19.53 8.68
N LEU A 145 13.17 -19.80 9.69
CA LEU A 145 12.73 -18.80 10.67
C LEU A 145 13.86 -18.19 11.53
N PRO A 146 14.90 -18.93 11.93
CA PRO A 146 16.05 -18.32 12.60
C PRO A 146 16.75 -17.25 11.74
N GLU A 147 16.73 -17.38 10.41
CA GLU A 147 17.25 -16.35 9.50
C GLU A 147 16.38 -15.10 9.57
N LEU A 148 15.05 -15.24 9.52
CA LEU A 148 14.12 -14.13 9.69
C LEU A 148 14.34 -13.39 11.02
N ASP A 149 14.47 -14.13 12.12
CA ASP A 149 14.74 -13.55 13.45
C ASP A 149 16.05 -12.76 13.44
N SER A 150 17.10 -13.31 12.82
CA SER A 150 18.40 -12.64 12.70
C SER A 150 18.32 -11.34 11.89
N LEU A 151 17.54 -11.33 10.80
CA LEU A 151 17.34 -10.16 9.96
C LEU A 151 16.56 -9.06 10.70
N ILE A 152 15.51 -9.42 11.44
CA ILE A 152 14.71 -8.48 12.22
C ILE A 152 15.56 -7.87 13.36
N LEU A 153 16.36 -8.69 14.05
CA LEU A 153 17.28 -8.22 15.08
C LEU A 153 18.36 -7.30 14.49
N LYS A 154 18.95 -7.67 13.35
CA LYS A 154 19.93 -6.84 12.64
C LYS A 154 19.35 -5.48 12.26
N TYR A 155 18.16 -5.45 11.69
CA TYR A 155 17.47 -4.21 11.34
C TYR A 155 17.24 -3.34 12.58
N ARG A 156 16.74 -3.92 13.68
CA ARG A 156 16.55 -3.21 14.94
C ARG A 156 17.85 -2.64 15.50
N GLN A 157 18.93 -3.43 15.49
CA GLN A 157 20.23 -2.99 15.99
C GLN A 157 20.79 -1.84 15.14
N CYS A 158 20.67 -1.93 13.81
CA CYS A 158 21.06 -0.85 12.89
C CYS A 158 20.31 0.46 13.22
N LEU A 159 18.99 0.39 13.47
CA LEU A 159 18.21 1.56 13.85
C LEU A 159 18.65 2.17 15.19
N LEU A 160 18.91 1.33 16.20
CA LEU A 160 19.33 1.79 17.53
C LEU A 160 20.73 2.43 17.50
N THR A 161 21.65 1.85 16.74
CA THR A 161 23.00 2.37 16.56
C THR A 161 23.00 3.65 15.73
N GLY A 162 22.22 3.71 14.65
CA GLY A 162 22.17 4.87 13.77
C GLY A 162 21.43 6.06 14.35
N TRP A 163 20.37 5.81 15.14
CA TRP A 163 19.47 6.86 15.63
C TRP A 163 19.05 6.63 17.09
N PRO A 164 19.99 6.67 18.06
CA PRO A 164 19.73 6.35 19.46
C PRO A 164 18.70 7.27 20.12
N GLY A 165 18.55 8.51 19.63
CA GLY A 165 17.55 9.46 20.10
C GLY A 165 16.11 9.18 19.63
N LYS A 166 15.88 8.18 18.77
CA LYS A 166 14.55 7.81 18.27
C LYS A 166 13.99 6.63 19.08
N SER A 167 12.81 6.84 19.67
CA SER A 167 12.12 5.76 20.39
C SER A 167 11.66 4.65 19.46
N SER A 168 11.79 3.41 19.91
CA SER A 168 11.33 2.23 19.18
C SER A 168 9.81 2.24 19.05
N LYS A 169 9.31 2.07 17.82
CA LYS A 169 7.87 1.95 17.57
C LYS A 169 7.35 0.59 18.05
N PRO A 170 6.10 0.51 18.57
CA PRO A 170 5.49 -0.76 18.96
C PRO A 170 5.50 -1.81 17.83
N ASN A 171 5.33 -1.38 16.58
CA ASN A 171 5.36 -2.27 15.42
C ASN A 171 6.71 -3.01 15.27
N LEU A 172 7.84 -2.39 15.66
CA LEU A 172 9.16 -3.06 15.65
C LEU A 172 9.29 -4.12 16.74
N HIS A 173 8.54 -3.99 17.84
CA HIS A 173 8.43 -5.05 18.84
C HIS A 173 7.56 -6.18 18.30
N LEU A 174 6.39 -5.84 17.72
CA LEU A 174 5.47 -6.82 17.17
C LEU A 174 6.13 -7.67 16.08
N THR A 175 6.97 -7.08 15.23
CA THR A 175 7.68 -7.82 14.19
C THR A 175 8.59 -8.92 14.73
N GLN A 176 9.14 -8.78 15.94
CA GLN A 176 10.01 -9.82 16.53
C GLN A 176 9.26 -11.11 16.85
N HIS A 177 7.93 -11.08 16.91
CA HIS A 177 7.10 -12.27 17.12
C HIS A 177 6.69 -12.95 15.81
N PHE A 178 7.15 -12.48 14.64
CA PHE A 178 6.75 -13.05 13.36
C PHE A 178 7.08 -14.54 13.25
N SER A 179 8.23 -14.99 13.74
CA SER A 179 8.59 -16.41 13.67
C SER A 179 7.60 -17.30 14.43
N ASP A 180 7.17 -16.89 15.63
CA ASP A 180 6.18 -17.65 16.40
C ASP A 180 4.79 -17.61 15.76
N VAL A 181 4.40 -16.45 15.21
CA VAL A 181 3.16 -16.30 14.45
C VAL A 181 3.18 -17.21 13.22
N ILE A 182 4.30 -17.26 12.49
CA ILE A 182 4.45 -18.09 11.28
C ILE A 182 4.41 -19.57 11.62
N ARG A 183 5.05 -20.01 12.71
CA ARG A 183 4.97 -21.41 13.18
C ARG A 183 3.53 -21.83 13.46
N ARG A 184 2.72 -20.93 14.00
CA ARG A 184 1.37 -21.25 14.48
C ARG A 184 0.29 -21.11 13.41
N PHE A 185 0.38 -20.08 12.58
CA PHE A 185 -0.68 -19.71 11.64
C PHE A 185 -0.27 -19.82 10.18
N GLY A 186 1.01 -20.09 9.90
CA GLY A 186 1.56 -20.14 8.56
C GLY A 186 2.05 -18.78 8.06
N PRO A 187 2.45 -18.70 6.78
CA PRO A 187 3.11 -17.53 6.22
C PRO A 187 2.21 -16.28 6.24
N PRO A 188 2.77 -15.06 6.39
CA PRO A 188 1.99 -13.82 6.50
C PRO A 188 1.07 -13.58 5.31
N ARG A 189 1.46 -14.04 4.11
CA ARG A 189 0.62 -13.95 2.91
C ARG A 189 -0.76 -14.60 3.09
N SER A 190 -0.86 -15.68 3.88
CA SER A 190 -2.10 -16.41 4.12
C SER A 190 -2.91 -15.86 5.30
N THR A 191 -2.26 -15.12 6.20
CA THR A 191 -2.87 -14.61 7.44
C THR A 191 -3.10 -13.10 7.44
N ALA A 192 -2.51 -12.38 6.48
CA ALA A 192 -2.71 -10.96 6.28
C ALA A 192 -4.15 -10.65 5.86
N ALA A 193 -4.65 -9.49 6.30
CA ALA A 193 -6.01 -9.04 6.03
C ALA A 193 -6.26 -8.56 4.58
N TRP A 194 -5.36 -8.84 3.62
CA TRP A 194 -5.49 -8.31 2.25
C TRP A 194 -6.77 -8.75 1.55
N ALA A 195 -7.23 -9.98 1.79
CA ALA A 195 -8.49 -10.44 1.23
C ALA A 195 -9.67 -9.65 1.80
N GLN A 196 -9.67 -9.42 3.11
CA GLN A 196 -10.69 -8.64 3.82
C GLN A 196 -10.67 -7.18 3.37
N GLU A 197 -9.51 -6.56 3.19
CA GLU A 197 -9.40 -5.19 2.65
C GLU A 197 -9.95 -5.07 1.23
N ARG A 198 -9.74 -6.08 0.38
CA ARG A 198 -10.36 -6.11 -0.96
C ARG A 198 -11.88 -6.18 -0.86
N VAL A 199 -12.41 -7.00 0.05
CA VAL A 199 -13.86 -7.09 0.30
C VAL A 199 -14.40 -5.76 0.81
N ASN A 200 -13.72 -5.11 1.76
CA ASN A 200 -14.08 -3.78 2.25
C ASN A 200 -14.17 -2.77 1.10
N GLY A 201 -13.17 -2.74 0.22
CA GLY A 201 -13.17 -1.87 -0.95
C GLY A 201 -14.30 -2.19 -1.95
N MET A 202 -14.65 -3.47 -2.13
CA MET A 202 -15.81 -3.85 -2.95
C MET A 202 -17.12 -3.37 -2.34
N LEU A 203 -17.28 -3.54 -1.02
CA LEU A 203 -18.49 -3.12 -0.29
C LEU A 203 -18.64 -1.59 -0.28
N GLN A 204 -17.54 -0.85 -0.12
CA GLN A 204 -17.54 0.62 -0.16
C GLN A 204 -18.01 1.19 -1.52
N ARG A 205 -17.84 0.44 -2.61
CA ARG A 205 -18.31 0.86 -3.95
C ARG A 205 -19.78 0.58 -4.20
N LEU A 206 -20.46 -0.15 -3.30
CA LEU A 206 -21.88 -0.41 -3.46
C LEU A 206 -22.68 0.86 -3.13
N PRO A 207 -23.61 1.28 -4.01
CA PRO A 207 -24.44 2.42 -3.73
C PRO A 207 -25.39 2.08 -2.57
N THR A 208 -25.23 2.79 -1.46
CA THR A 208 -26.06 2.64 -0.26
C THR A 208 -27.13 3.74 -0.13
N ASN A 209 -27.13 4.72 -1.05
CA ASN A 209 -28.01 5.90 -1.05
C ASN A 209 -28.11 6.59 0.32
N ASN A 210 -27.05 6.51 1.13
CA ASN A 210 -26.94 7.10 2.47
C ASN A 210 -28.12 6.77 3.42
N HIS A 211 -28.78 5.62 3.27
CA HIS A 211 -29.82 5.17 4.19
C HIS A 211 -29.24 4.20 5.23
N PRO A 212 -28.78 4.67 6.42
CA PRO A 212 -28.01 3.87 7.37
C PRO A 212 -28.70 2.58 7.80
N ASP A 213 -30.01 2.65 8.08
CA ASP A 213 -30.80 1.48 8.51
C ASP A 213 -30.89 0.38 7.43
N ASN A 214 -30.74 0.76 6.17
CA ASN A 214 -30.81 -0.16 5.02
C ASN A 214 -29.44 -0.63 4.53
N ILE A 215 -28.33 -0.08 5.06
CA ILE A 215 -26.97 -0.43 4.63
C ILE A 215 -26.71 -1.94 4.76
N PRO A 216 -26.93 -2.59 5.91
CA PRO A 216 -26.59 -4.01 6.06
C PRO A 216 -27.34 -4.89 5.07
N LYS A 217 -28.65 -4.63 4.89
CA LYS A 217 -29.51 -5.36 3.95
C LYS A 217 -29.08 -5.14 2.50
N THR A 218 -28.73 -3.91 2.14
CA THR A 218 -28.30 -3.54 0.79
C THR A 218 -26.97 -4.19 0.44
N LEU A 219 -25.97 -4.07 1.33
CA LEU A 219 -24.64 -4.68 1.14
C LEU A 219 -24.76 -6.19 0.96
N LEU A 220 -25.52 -6.87 1.83
CA LEU A 220 -25.70 -8.31 1.76
C LEU A 220 -26.40 -8.75 0.48
N ASN A 221 -27.50 -8.08 0.11
CA ASN A 221 -28.25 -8.42 -1.10
C ASN A 221 -27.40 -8.22 -2.38
N LYS A 222 -26.75 -7.05 -2.51
CA LYS A 222 -25.87 -6.77 -3.66
C LYS A 222 -24.67 -7.70 -3.71
N TRP A 223 -24.10 -8.06 -2.56
CA TRP A 223 -23.04 -9.05 -2.48
C TRP A 223 -23.49 -10.41 -3.01
N HIS A 224 -24.64 -10.93 -2.56
CA HIS A 224 -25.17 -12.20 -3.05
C HIS A 224 -25.46 -12.20 -4.55
N ILE A 225 -26.07 -11.13 -5.07
CA ILE A 225 -26.31 -10.99 -6.51
C ILE A 225 -24.99 -11.05 -7.28
N ASN A 226 -23.97 -10.31 -6.84
CA ASN A 226 -22.66 -10.32 -7.47
C ASN A 226 -21.98 -11.70 -7.37
N SER A 227 -22.04 -12.36 -6.21
CA SER A 227 -21.50 -13.71 -6.04
C SER A 227 -22.16 -14.73 -6.97
N ASN A 228 -23.48 -14.68 -7.11
CA ASN A 228 -24.21 -15.55 -8.04
C ASN A 228 -23.82 -15.27 -9.50
N LEU A 229 -23.72 -13.99 -9.89
CA LEU A 229 -23.27 -13.62 -11.23
C LEU A 229 -21.86 -14.14 -11.51
N ARG A 230 -20.91 -13.95 -10.59
CA ARG A 230 -19.55 -14.49 -10.73
C ARG A 230 -19.53 -16.01 -10.79
N SER A 231 -20.43 -16.70 -10.08
CA SER A 231 -20.55 -18.15 -10.18
C SER A 231 -21.00 -18.57 -11.58
N LEU A 232 -21.98 -17.87 -12.16
CA LEU A 232 -22.47 -18.13 -13.52
C LEU A 232 -21.42 -17.81 -14.60
N GLU A 233 -20.66 -16.72 -14.44
CA GLU A 233 -19.57 -16.38 -15.37
C GLU A 233 -18.47 -17.45 -15.39
N ASN A 234 -18.23 -18.12 -14.26
CA ASN A 234 -17.20 -19.15 -14.12
C ASN A 234 -17.74 -20.57 -14.38
N GLU A 235 -19.03 -20.73 -14.68
CA GLU A 235 -19.58 -22.02 -15.09
C GLU A 235 -18.96 -22.44 -16.44
N PRO A 236 -18.43 -23.67 -16.56
CA PRO A 236 -17.77 -24.13 -17.78
C PRO A 236 -18.69 -24.18 -19.01
N SER A 237 -20.01 -24.25 -18.79
CA SER A 237 -21.05 -24.19 -19.83
C SER A 237 -21.12 -22.80 -20.49
N TYR A 238 -21.08 -21.74 -19.69
CA TYR A 238 -21.14 -20.34 -20.13
C TYR A 238 -19.83 -19.87 -20.79
N VAL A 239 -18.69 -20.32 -20.27
CA VAL A 239 -17.37 -20.00 -20.85
C VAL A 239 -17.21 -20.63 -22.23
N ARG A 240 -17.67 -21.89 -22.41
CA ARG A 240 -17.67 -22.57 -23.72
C ARG A 240 -18.56 -21.88 -24.74
N SER A 241 -19.79 -21.53 -24.37
CA SER A 241 -20.72 -20.89 -25.30
C SER A 241 -20.22 -19.51 -25.75
N SER A 242 -19.57 -18.76 -24.86
CA SER A 242 -19.01 -17.45 -25.19
C SER A 242 -17.78 -17.56 -26.10
N THR A 243 -16.88 -18.52 -25.82
CA THR A 243 -15.70 -18.76 -26.68
C THR A 243 -16.09 -19.33 -28.04
N GLU A 244 -17.10 -20.19 -28.12
CA GLU A 244 -17.65 -20.71 -29.38
C GLU A 244 -18.31 -19.60 -30.21
N GLN A 245 -19.09 -18.70 -29.59
CA GLN A 245 -19.65 -17.52 -30.27
C GLN A 245 -18.59 -16.53 -30.74
N ASP A 246 -17.57 -16.24 -29.94
CA ASP A 246 -16.47 -15.35 -30.33
C ASP A 246 -15.65 -15.93 -31.50
N LEU A 247 -15.46 -17.26 -31.52
CA LEU A 247 -14.81 -17.98 -32.62
C LEU A 247 -15.67 -17.99 -33.89
N GLU A 248 -16.99 -18.16 -33.79
CA GLU A 248 -17.92 -18.07 -34.94
C GLU A 248 -17.97 -16.66 -35.53
N ILE A 249 -17.95 -15.62 -34.69
CA ILE A 249 -17.90 -14.22 -35.12
C ILE A 249 -16.56 -13.92 -35.81
N ALA A 250 -15.43 -14.37 -35.25
CA ALA A 250 -14.11 -14.19 -35.86
C ALA A 250 -13.97 -14.94 -37.20
N ALA A 251 -14.52 -16.16 -37.30
CA ALA A 251 -14.55 -16.95 -38.53
C ALA A 251 -15.43 -16.29 -39.61
N SER A 252 -16.59 -15.74 -39.22
CA SER A 252 -17.49 -15.02 -40.14
C SER A 252 -16.87 -13.72 -40.67
N THR A 253 -16.07 -13.03 -39.86
CA THR A 253 -15.36 -11.80 -40.25
C THR A 253 -14.20 -12.08 -41.21
N THR A 254 -13.57 -13.26 -41.10
CA THR A 254 -12.46 -13.68 -41.99
C THR A 254 -12.96 -14.14 -43.36
N THR A 255 -14.23 -14.50 -43.48
CA THR A 255 -14.84 -15.04 -44.72
C THR A 255 -15.41 -13.94 -45.65
N GLN A 256 -15.34 -12.66 -45.25
CA GLN A 256 -15.81 -11.51 -46.06
C GLN A 256 -14.70 -10.65 -46.71
N LEU A 257 -13.48 -11.19 -46.86
CA LEU A 257 -12.40 -10.62 -47.68
C LEU A 257 -12.09 -11.54 -48.86
#